data_AF-A0A235IF29-F1
#
_entry.id   AF-A0A235IF29-F1
#
_cell.length_a   1.000
_cell.length_b   1.000
_cell.length_c   1.000
_cell.angle_alpha   90.00
_cell.angle_beta   90.00
_cell.angle_gamma   90.00
#
_symmetry.space_group_name_H-M   'P 1'
#
loop_
_entity.id
_entity.type
_entity.pdbx_description
1 polymer ?
#
loop_
_entity_poly.entity_id
_entity_poly.type
_entity_poly.pdbx_seq_one_letter_code
_entity_poly.pdbx_strand_id
1 'polypeptide(L)' 'MNNQPNHKNLSLQETPCPICGSQNFVWGRTVGESVSQWVYFRADGAGWGEGEKLRARKCLNCNNVQLFTYE' A
#
# COMPACT_ATOMS: atom_id res chain seq x y z
N MET A 1 -13.15 -31.19 -14.53
CA MET A 1 -13.05 -30.56 -13.19
C MET A 1 -12.28 -29.26 -13.37
N ASN A 2 -12.98 -28.13 -13.45
CA ASN A 2 -12.35 -26.82 -13.62
C ASN A 2 -12.04 -26.25 -12.23
N ASN A 3 -10.81 -26.43 -11.76
CA ASN A 3 -10.33 -25.75 -10.56
C ASN A 3 -10.06 -24.28 -10.91
N GLN A 4 -11.09 -23.44 -10.88
CA GLN A 4 -10.88 -21.99 -10.83
C GLN A 4 -10.10 -21.67 -9.54
N PRO A 5 -9.00 -20.89 -9.63
CA PRO A 5 -8.31 -20.45 -8.43
C PRO A 5 -9.29 -19.61 -7.62
N ASN A 6 -9.57 -20.07 -6.41
CA ASN A 6 -10.36 -19.36 -5.43
C ASN A 6 -9.58 -18.09 -5.08
N HIS A 7 -9.87 -16.98 -5.76
CA HIS A 7 -9.39 -15.66 -5.41
C HIS A 7 -10.02 -15.29 -4.05
N LYS A 8 -9.48 -15.87 -2.98
CA LYS A 8 -9.64 -15.30 -1.65
C LYS A 8 -9.22 -13.84 -1.79
N ASN A 9 -10.11 -12.92 -1.44
CA ASN A 9 -9.82 -11.51 -1.22
C ASN A 9 -8.76 -11.41 -0.12
N LEU A 10 -7.52 -11.75 -0.45
CA LEU A 10 -6.36 -11.49 0.36
C LEU A 10 -6.20 -9.98 0.30
N SER A 11 -6.59 -9.30 1.38
CA SER A 11 -6.26 -7.91 1.56
C SER A 11 -4.77 -7.75 1.26
N LEU A 12 -4.42 -6.95 0.25
CA LEU A 12 -3.01 -6.71 -0.12
C LEU A 12 -2.22 -6.16 1.08
N GLN A 13 -2.93 -5.56 2.04
CA GLN A 13 -2.42 -5.06 3.31
C GLN A 13 -2.02 -6.18 4.31
N GLU A 14 -2.46 -7.42 4.10
CA GLU A 14 -2.14 -8.60 4.91
C GLU A 14 -1.09 -9.51 4.26
N THR A 15 -0.69 -9.21 3.04
CA THR A 15 0.32 -10.02 2.32
C THR A 15 1.69 -9.88 2.99
N PRO A 16 2.51 -10.95 3.08
CA PRO A 16 3.87 -10.87 3.59
C PRO A 16 4.78 -9.92 2.77
N CYS A 17 5.92 -9.55 3.34
CA CYS A 17 6.88 -8.67 2.67
C CYS A 17 7.42 -9.38 1.41
N PRO A 18 7.32 -8.78 0.21
CA PRO A 18 7.75 -9.42 -1.03
C PRO A 18 9.28 -9.57 -1.13
N ILE A 19 10.04 -8.84 -0.30
CA ILE A 19 11.50 -8.90 -0.30
C ILE A 19 12.03 -10.00 0.61
N CYS A 20 11.40 -10.24 1.77
CA CYS A 20 11.96 -11.16 2.78
C CYS A 20 10.94 -12.13 3.41
N GLY A 21 9.68 -12.12 3.00
CA GLY A 21 8.62 -12.97 3.53
C GLY A 21 8.13 -12.64 4.94
N SER A 22 8.71 -11.64 5.62
CA SER A 22 8.29 -11.24 6.97
C SER A 22 6.88 -10.64 7.00
N GLN A 23 6.18 -10.82 8.12
CA GLN A 23 4.90 -10.18 8.43
C GLN A 23 5.03 -9.05 9.47
N ASN A 24 6.25 -8.73 9.90
CA ASN A 24 6.49 -7.71 10.91
C ASN A 24 6.59 -6.31 10.25
N PHE A 25 5.55 -5.50 10.45
CA PHE A 25 5.40 -4.19 9.82
C PHE A 25 5.02 -3.11 10.82
N VAL A 26 5.37 -1.88 10.50
CA VAL A 26 4.78 -0.67 11.09
C VAL A 26 4.02 0.10 10.02
N TRP A 27 2.81 0.54 10.33
CA TRP A 27 1.98 1.37 9.46
C TRP A 27 2.25 2.86 9.69
N GLY A 28 2.14 3.64 8.62
CA GLY A 28 2.34 5.08 8.63
C GLY A 28 1.69 5.78 7.44
N ARG A 29 1.91 7.08 7.36
CA ARG A 29 1.43 7.95 6.26
C ARG A 29 2.62 8.38 5.42
N THR A 30 2.42 8.53 4.12
CA THR A 30 3.36 9.27 3.29
C THR A 30 3.01 10.76 3.35
N VAL A 31 3.95 11.56 3.82
CA VAL A 31 3.80 13.01 3.97
C VAL A 31 4.64 13.75 2.93
N GLY A 32 4.16 14.93 2.53
CA GLY A 32 4.86 15.83 1.60
C GLY A 32 5.87 16.72 2.33
N GLU A 33 5.95 17.98 1.93
CA GLU A 33 6.86 18.98 2.51
C GLU A 33 6.58 19.25 3.99
N SER A 34 5.36 18.99 4.45
CA SER A 34 4.96 19.08 5.85
C SER A 34 4.23 17.83 6.33
N VAL A 35 4.27 17.58 7.64
CA VAL A 35 3.63 16.41 8.27
C VAL A 35 2.09 16.40 8.14
N SER A 36 1.48 17.54 7.85
CA SER A 36 0.04 17.68 7.60
C SER A 36 -0.34 17.46 6.14
N GLN A 37 0.62 17.54 5.22
CA GLN A 37 0.38 17.38 3.78
C GLN A 37 0.42 15.90 3.39
N TRP A 38 -0.67 15.42 2.81
CA TRP A 38 -0.75 14.07 2.25
C TRP A 38 -0.14 13.99 0.86
N VAL A 39 0.54 12.89 0.58
CA VAL A 39 0.86 12.46 -0.79
C VAL A 39 -0.30 11.61 -1.32
N TYR A 40 -0.61 11.78 -2.61
CA TYR A 40 -1.71 11.09 -3.26
C TYR A 40 -1.20 10.25 -4.43
N PHE A 41 -1.80 9.07 -4.63
CA PHE A 41 -1.78 8.40 -5.91
C PHE A 41 -2.75 9.10 -6.84
N ARG A 42 -2.33 9.35 -8.07
CA ARG A 42 -3.18 9.92 -9.10
C ARG A 42 -2.84 9.24 -10.42
N ALA A 43 -3.81 8.61 -11.05
CA ALA A 43 -3.64 8.02 -12.37
C ALA A 43 -3.38 9.11 -13.42
N ASP A 44 -2.71 8.75 -14.51
CA ASP A 44 -2.52 9.65 -15.64
C ASP A 44 -3.88 10.07 -16.23
N GLY A 45 -4.04 11.37 -16.50
CA GLY A 45 -5.28 11.95 -17.02
C GLY A 45 -6.36 12.23 -15.97
N ALA A 46 -6.17 11.83 -14.71
CA ALA A 46 -7.13 12.13 -13.64
C ALA A 46 -7.17 13.63 -13.31
N GLY A 47 -8.38 14.12 -13.05
CA GLY A 47 -8.68 15.51 -12.74
C GLY A 47 -8.19 15.96 -11.36
N TRP A 48 -8.33 17.26 -11.08
CA TRP A 48 -8.08 17.79 -9.75
C TRP A 48 -9.11 17.25 -8.76
N GLY A 49 -8.63 16.63 -7.68
CA GLY A 49 -9.49 16.03 -6.63
C GLY A 49 -9.71 14.52 -6.78
N GLU A 50 -9.29 13.91 -7.88
CA GLU A 50 -9.45 12.46 -8.13
C GLU A 50 -8.29 11.61 -7.58
N GLY A 51 -7.47 12.17 -6.69
CA GLY A 51 -6.33 11.46 -6.09
C GLY A 51 -6.72 10.71 -4.82
N GLU A 52 -6.05 9.59 -4.56
CA GLU A 52 -6.25 8.77 -3.36
C GLU A 52 -5.10 8.93 -2.37
N LYS A 53 -5.39 9.14 -1.08
CA LYS A 53 -4.34 9.31 -0.05
C LYS A 53 -3.47 8.06 0.05
N LEU A 54 -2.17 8.25 -0.01
CA LEU A 54 -1.21 7.17 0.16
C LEU A 54 -0.91 6.90 1.65
N ARG A 55 -0.99 5.63 2.02
CA ARG A 55 -0.40 5.08 3.25
C ARG A 55 0.88 4.35 2.90
N ALA A 56 1.71 4.14 3.90
CA ALA A 56 2.84 3.25 3.80
C ALA A 56 2.84 2.23 4.94
N ARG A 57 3.43 1.06 4.69
CA ARG A 57 3.96 0.23 5.77
C ARG A 57 5.43 -0.04 5.52
N LYS A 58 6.21 -0.07 6.60
CA LYS A 58 7.64 -0.40 6.57
C LYS A 58 7.84 -1.77 7.21
N CYS A 59 8.48 -2.69 6.50
CA CYS A 59 8.91 -3.97 7.06
C CYS A 59 10.06 -3.72 8.05
N LEU A 60 9.90 -4.20 9.28
CA LEU A 60 10.91 -3.99 10.33
C LEU A 60 12.13 -4.90 10.19
N ASN A 61 12.04 -5.98 9.42
CA ASN A 61 13.16 -6.91 9.21
C ASN A 61 14.09 -6.49 8.08
N CYS A 62 13.56 -6.00 6.95
CA CYS A 62 14.36 -5.66 5.76
C CYS A 62 14.24 -4.20 5.32
N ASN A 63 13.50 -3.37 6.07
CA ASN A 63 13.26 -1.96 5.76
C ASN A 63 12.54 -1.67 4.43
N ASN A 64 12.02 -2.68 3.74
CA ASN A 64 11.18 -2.47 2.55
C ASN A 64 9.93 -1.64 2.90
N VAL A 65 9.68 -0.59 2.12
CA VAL A 65 8.50 0.28 2.26
C VAL A 65 7.53 -0.04 1.13
N GLN A 66 6.27 -0.24 1.47
CA GLN A 66 5.20 -0.49 0.52
C GLN A 66 4.13 0.59 0.63
N LEU A 67 3.63 1.05 -0.51
CA LEU A 67 2.64 2.12 -0.62
C LEU A 67 1.27 1.54 -0.97
N PHE A 68 0.22 2.10 -0.38
CA PHE A 68 -1.16 1.65 -0.55
C PHE A 68 -2.10 2.86 -0.65
N THR A 69 -3.08 2.80 -1.53
CA THR A 69 -4.26 3.69 -1.49
C THR A 69 -5.30 3.13 -0.51
N TYR A 70 -6.37 3.89 -0.25
CA TYR A 70 -7.49 3.40 0.56
C TYR A 70 -8.40 2.54 -0.33
N GLU A 71 -9.09 1.56 0.24
CA GLU A 71 -10.34 1.05 -0.36
C GLU A 71 -11.51 1.92 0.09
#